data_AF-A0A1Y1YNM4-F1
#
_entry.id   AF-A0A1Y1YNM4-F1
#
_cell.length_a   1.000
_cell.length_b   1.000
_cell.length_c   1.000
_cell.angle_alpha   90.00
_cell.angle_beta   90.00
_cell.angle_gamma   90.00
#
_symmetry.space_group_name_H-M   'P 1'
#
loop_
_entity.id
_entity.type
_entity.pdbx_description
1 polymer ?
#
loop_
_entity_poly.entity_id
_entity_poly.type
_entity_poly.pdbx_seq_one_letter_code
_entity_poly.pdbx_strand_id
1 'polypeptide(L)'
;MQFFILILTMVVTKGEIEIPSIINIEEEGGFALMATKPDYIYNNEGKIIGMVNGDRPLKNCKYNIKENKIICDYEDDEKYIITFNVKINDGCNIDESTIFKSVNLYGINFEKKYSKTNFIIYYEKDNNKKITHFEVTAKYFEFLTKDGCKINALITNSTMNKIEQDKQ
;
A
#
# COMPACT_ATOMS: atom_id res chain seq x y z
N MET A 1 -20.41 -26.47 -25.86
CA MET A 1 -20.28 -25.26 -25.02
C MET A 1 -19.08 -25.48 -24.11
N GLN A 2 -17.92 -24.93 -24.45
CA GLN A 2 -16.65 -25.25 -23.83
C GLN A 2 -16.27 -24.09 -22.90
N PHE A 3 -16.27 -24.34 -21.59
CA PHE A 3 -15.87 -23.36 -20.58
C PHE A 3 -14.34 -23.28 -20.55
N PHE A 4 -13.79 -22.15 -20.98
CA PHE A 4 -12.41 -21.80 -20.69
C PHE A 4 -12.34 -21.27 -19.26
N ILE A 5 -11.79 -22.08 -18.35
CA ILE A 5 -11.38 -21.60 -17.02
C ILE A 5 -10.02 -20.93 -17.22
N LEU A 6 -10.02 -19.60 -17.19
CA LEU A 6 -8.80 -18.80 -17.18
C LEU A 6 -8.19 -18.90 -15.77
N ILE A 7 -7.25 -19.81 -15.56
CA ILE A 7 -6.47 -19.87 -14.31
C ILE A 7 -5.45 -18.74 -14.39
N LEU A 8 -5.69 -17.66 -13.63
CA LEU A 8 -4.73 -16.58 -13.44
C LEU A 8 -3.58 -17.14 -12.59
N THR A 9 -2.51 -17.63 -13.21
CA THR A 9 -1.29 -18.00 -12.49
C THR A 9 -0.58 -16.73 -12.07
N MET A 10 -0.68 -16.37 -10.79
CA MET A 10 0.24 -15.43 -10.16
C MET A 10 1.65 -16.00 -10.28
N VAL A 11 2.47 -15.43 -11.15
CA VAL A 11 3.90 -15.71 -11.18
C VAL A 11 4.49 -15.02 -9.95
N VAL A 12 4.59 -15.76 -8.85
CA VAL A 12 5.41 -15.36 -7.70
C VAL A 12 6.85 -15.41 -8.19
N THR A 13 7.46 -14.25 -8.41
CA THR A 13 8.88 -14.18 -8.71
C THR A 13 9.65 -14.56 -7.44
N LYS A 14 10.77 -15.27 -7.62
CA LYS A 14 11.53 -15.87 -6.51
C LYS A 14 11.99 -14.81 -5.50
N GLY A 15 11.50 -14.88 -4.26
CA GLY A 15 11.82 -13.93 -3.19
C GLY A 15 10.68 -12.97 -2.82
N GLU A 16 9.50 -13.09 -3.44
CA GLU A 16 8.32 -12.29 -3.11
C GLU A 16 7.30 -13.09 -2.28
N ILE A 17 6.73 -12.44 -1.26
CA ILE A 17 5.65 -12.96 -0.43
C ILE A 17 4.44 -12.04 -0.57
N GLU A 18 3.28 -12.59 -0.88
CA GLU A 18 2.02 -11.83 -0.94
C GLU A 18 1.65 -11.28 0.45
N ILE A 19 1.30 -9.99 0.49
CA ILE A 19 0.73 -9.35 1.67
C ILE A 19 -0.79 -9.54 1.61
N PRO A 20 -1.45 -9.88 2.73
CA PRO A 20 -2.91 -9.94 2.77
C PRO A 20 -3.54 -8.63 2.27
N SER A 21 -4.49 -8.75 1.34
CA SER A 21 -5.20 -7.59 0.77
C SER A 21 -6.10 -6.89 1.78
N ILE A 22 -6.41 -7.57 2.89
CA ILE A 22 -7.16 -7.04 4.03
C ILE A 22 -6.20 -6.89 5.21
N ILE A 23 -6.16 -5.68 5.76
CA ILE A 23 -5.34 -5.27 6.89
C ILE A 23 -6.22 -4.93 8.10
N ASN A 24 -5.61 -4.88 9.28
CA ASN A 24 -6.29 -4.53 10.54
C ASN A 24 -7.54 -5.40 10.78
N ILE A 25 -7.43 -6.72 10.58
CA ILE A 25 -8.56 -7.64 10.74
C ILE A 25 -8.99 -7.69 12.21
N GLU A 26 -10.27 -7.43 12.45
CA GLU A 26 -11.00 -7.49 13.72
C GLU A 26 -12.30 -8.30 13.55
N GLU A 27 -13.13 -8.42 14.58
CA GLU A 27 -14.35 -9.27 14.55
C GLU A 27 -15.36 -8.84 13.47
N GLU A 28 -15.43 -7.54 13.17
CA GLU A 28 -16.33 -6.97 12.17
C GLU A 28 -15.76 -6.97 10.73
N GLY A 29 -14.54 -7.48 10.55
CA GLY A 29 -13.84 -7.51 9.26
C GLY A 29 -12.53 -6.73 9.28
N GLY A 30 -12.05 -6.32 8.12
CA GLY A 30 -10.83 -5.51 8.00
C GLY A 30 -10.92 -4.52 6.85
N PHE A 31 -9.83 -3.80 6.63
CA PHE A 31 -9.76 -2.71 5.66
C PHE A 31 -8.83 -3.05 4.51
N ALA A 32 -9.01 -2.44 3.34
CA ALA A 32 -7.97 -2.43 2.33
C ALA A 32 -6.85 -1.46 2.73
N LEU A 33 -5.65 -1.66 2.20
CA LEU A 33 -4.57 -0.68 2.27
C LEU A 33 -4.87 0.47 1.30
N MET A 34 -4.97 1.70 1.78
CA MET A 34 -5.48 2.84 1.00
C MET A 34 -4.42 3.92 0.75
N ALA A 35 -4.44 4.50 -0.44
CA ALA A 35 -3.85 5.80 -0.72
C ALA A 35 -4.96 6.84 -0.88
N THR A 36 -4.69 8.04 -0.39
CA THR A 36 -5.60 9.18 -0.41
C THR A 36 -5.06 10.23 -1.38
N LYS A 37 -5.91 10.66 -2.31
CA LYS A 37 -5.68 11.83 -3.16
C LYS A 37 -6.85 12.80 -2.97
N PRO A 38 -6.64 14.03 -2.50
CA PRO A 38 -7.72 15.02 -2.45
C PRO A 38 -8.08 15.50 -3.86
N ASP A 39 -9.37 15.66 -4.12
CA ASP A 39 -9.90 16.41 -5.25
C ASP A 39 -10.40 17.76 -4.74
N TYR A 40 -9.85 18.84 -5.29
CA TYR A 40 -10.18 20.22 -4.91
C TYR A 40 -11.33 20.77 -5.76
N ILE A 41 -12.24 21.48 -5.10
CA ILE A 41 -13.34 22.20 -5.74
C ILE A 41 -12.93 23.67 -5.83
N TYR A 42 -12.94 24.23 -7.03
CA TYR A 42 -12.56 25.62 -7.29
C TYR A 42 -13.78 26.48 -7.62
N ASN A 43 -13.79 27.75 -7.19
CA ASN A 43 -14.77 28.72 -7.64
C ASN A 43 -14.43 29.28 -9.04
N ASN A 44 -15.28 30.17 -9.55
CA ASN A 44 -15.07 30.83 -10.86
C ASN A 44 -13.82 31.73 -10.94
N GLU A 45 -13.19 32.04 -9.80
CA GLU A 45 -11.96 32.84 -9.70
C GLU A 45 -10.71 31.94 -9.56
N GLY A 46 -10.86 30.61 -9.59
CA GLY A 46 -9.76 29.66 -9.43
C GLY A 46 -9.30 29.45 -7.98
N LYS A 47 -10.07 29.89 -6.99
CA LYS A 47 -9.80 29.68 -5.55
C LYS A 47 -10.40 28.36 -5.07
N ILE A 48 -9.64 27.60 -4.28
CA ILE A 48 -10.14 26.39 -3.59
C ILE A 48 -11.25 26.79 -2.60
N ILE A 49 -12.43 26.21 -2.78
CA ILE A 49 -13.62 26.39 -1.91
C ILE A 49 -14.07 25.09 -1.23
N GLY A 50 -13.45 23.96 -1.59
CA GLY A 50 -13.74 22.67 -0.98
C GLY A 50 -12.68 21.63 -1.35
N MET A 51 -12.71 20.52 -0.63
CA MET A 51 -11.84 19.37 -0.84
C MET A 51 -12.63 18.10 -0.50
N VAL A 52 -12.48 17.08 -1.34
CA VAL A 52 -13.04 15.73 -1.10
C VAL A 52 -11.90 14.73 -1.20
N ASN A 53 -11.78 13.84 -0.22
CA ASN A 53 -10.75 12.80 -0.26
C ASN A 53 -11.17 11.66 -1.19
N GLY A 54 -10.38 11.42 -2.23
CA GLY A 54 -10.45 10.24 -3.09
C GLY A 54 -9.57 9.13 -2.54
N ASP A 55 -10.16 8.23 -1.77
CA ASP A 55 -9.47 7.06 -1.21
C ASP A 55 -9.57 5.88 -2.16
N ARG A 56 -8.42 5.32 -2.56
CA ARG A 56 -8.36 4.15 -3.44
C ARG A 56 -7.44 3.06 -2.88
N PRO A 57 -7.81 1.78 -3.02
CA PRO A 57 -7.01 0.68 -2.50
C PRO A 57 -5.75 0.44 -3.33
N LEU A 58 -4.64 0.15 -2.66
CA LEU A 58 -3.47 -0.49 -3.24
C LEU A 58 -3.80 -1.97 -3.50
N LYS A 59 -3.20 -2.53 -4.54
CA LYS A 59 -3.43 -3.91 -4.99
C LYS A 59 -2.10 -4.65 -5.14
N ASN A 60 -2.18 -5.98 -5.17
CA ASN A 60 -1.05 -6.87 -5.45
C ASN A 60 0.20 -6.53 -4.64
N CYS A 61 0.01 -6.22 -3.35
CA CYS A 61 1.10 -5.84 -2.47
C CYS A 61 1.95 -7.06 -2.12
N LYS A 62 3.26 -6.97 -2.33
CA LYS A 62 4.20 -8.05 -2.09
C LYS A 62 5.41 -7.56 -1.31
N TYR A 63 5.87 -8.38 -0.38
CA TYR A 63 7.14 -8.19 0.31
C TYR A 63 8.27 -8.92 -0.44
N ASN A 64 9.29 -8.19 -0.87
CA ASN A 64 10.52 -8.73 -1.42
C ASN A 64 11.57 -8.89 -0.30
N ILE A 65 11.90 -10.15 -0.01
CA ILE A 65 12.79 -10.53 1.11
C ILE A 65 14.22 -10.03 0.89
N LYS A 66 14.71 -10.09 -0.35
CA LYS A 66 16.09 -9.74 -0.69
C LYS A 66 16.35 -8.25 -0.58
N GLU A 67 15.36 -7.46 -1.01
CA GLU A 67 15.47 -6.01 -1.05
C GLU A 67 14.90 -5.33 0.20
N ASN A 68 14.21 -6.07 1.07
CA ASN A 68 13.44 -5.55 2.20
C ASN A 68 12.49 -4.42 1.75
N LYS A 69 11.67 -4.72 0.74
CA LYS A 69 10.71 -3.77 0.16
C LYS A 69 9.33 -4.35 0.11
N ILE A 70 8.33 -3.50 0.30
CA ILE A 70 6.94 -3.80 -0.04
C ILE A 70 6.62 -3.05 -1.32
N ILE A 71 6.15 -3.77 -2.34
CA ILE A 71 5.82 -3.22 -3.65
C ILE A 71 4.34 -3.46 -3.87
N CYS A 72 3.60 -2.42 -4.25
CA CYS A 72 2.17 -2.48 -4.50
C CYS A 72 1.83 -1.80 -5.83
N ASP A 73 0.81 -2.33 -6.49
CA ASP A 73 0.17 -1.67 -7.63
C ASP A 73 -0.82 -0.63 -7.11
N TYR A 74 -0.89 0.50 -7.79
CA TYR A 74 -1.88 1.53 -7.51
C TYR A 74 -2.44 2.12 -8.80
N GLU A 75 -3.76 2.23 -8.85
CA GLU A 75 -4.49 2.75 -10.01
C GLU A 75 -5.44 3.85 -9.55
N ASP A 76 -5.14 5.06 -10.02
CA ASP A 76 -5.99 6.25 -9.93
C ASP A 76 -6.41 6.62 -11.37
N ASP A 77 -6.19 7.86 -11.81
CA ASP A 77 -6.30 8.24 -13.22
C ASP A 77 -5.18 7.64 -14.08
N GLU A 78 -4.10 7.19 -13.43
CA GLU A 78 -2.93 6.56 -14.04
C GLU A 78 -2.49 5.37 -13.17
N LYS A 79 -1.63 4.51 -13.75
CA LYS A 79 -1.05 3.36 -13.05
C LYS A 79 0.30 3.73 -12.44
N TYR A 80 0.52 3.30 -11.21
CA TYR A 80 1.73 3.52 -10.45
C TYR A 80 2.20 2.23 -9.79
N ILE A 81 3.51 2.12 -9.61
CA ILE A 81 4.11 1.22 -8.63
C ILE A 81 4.51 2.04 -7.41
N ILE A 82 4.03 1.59 -6.26
CA ILE A 82 4.37 2.16 -4.97
C ILE A 82 5.34 1.21 -4.28
N THR A 83 6.49 1.72 -3.89
CA THR A 83 7.53 0.96 -3.21
C THR A 83 7.77 1.55 -1.83
N PHE A 84 7.67 0.71 -0.79
CA PHE A 84 8.04 1.03 0.58
C PHE A 84 9.30 0.26 0.94
N ASN A 85 10.39 0.96 1.21
CA ASN A 85 11.56 0.35 1.83
C ASN A 85 11.27 0.12 3.31
N VAL A 86 11.48 -1.10 3.78
CA VAL A 86 11.21 -1.47 5.16
C VAL A 86 12.47 -1.99 5.85
N LYS A 87 12.52 -1.78 7.17
CA LYS A 87 13.51 -2.41 8.04
C LYS A 87 12.78 -3.37 8.98
N ILE A 88 13.15 -4.63 8.94
CA ILE A 88 12.61 -5.64 9.86
C ILE A 88 13.35 -5.54 11.19
N ASN A 89 12.60 -5.41 12.29
CA ASN A 89 13.15 -5.29 13.63
C ASN A 89 12.70 -6.48 14.51
N ASP A 90 12.88 -7.73 14.07
CA ASP A 90 12.53 -8.90 14.88
C ASP A 90 13.38 -10.14 14.51
N GLY A 91 13.49 -11.09 15.44
CA GLY A 91 14.28 -12.33 15.28
C GLY A 91 13.60 -13.45 14.48
N CYS A 92 12.46 -13.17 13.84
CA CYS A 92 11.80 -14.12 12.94
C CYS A 92 12.64 -14.28 11.66
N ASN A 93 12.95 -15.53 11.28
CA ASN A 93 13.54 -15.81 9.98
C ASN A 93 12.44 -15.75 8.92
N ILE A 94 12.51 -14.79 8.00
CA ILE A 94 11.62 -14.70 6.84
C ILE A 94 12.32 -15.35 5.65
N ASP A 95 11.62 -16.26 4.99
CA ASP A 95 12.08 -16.91 3.77
C ASP A 95 10.94 -17.05 2.75
N GLU A 96 11.25 -17.59 1.57
CA GLU A 96 10.30 -17.74 0.45
C GLU A 96 9.09 -18.62 0.78
N SER A 97 9.13 -19.40 1.87
CA SER A 97 8.01 -20.24 2.33
C SER A 97 7.10 -19.56 3.35
N THR A 98 7.49 -18.38 3.84
CA THR A 98 6.74 -17.63 4.84
C THR A 98 5.39 -17.19 4.28
N ILE A 99 4.33 -17.40 5.07
CA ILE A 99 2.96 -16.97 4.74
C ILE A 99 2.48 -16.01 5.82
N PHE A 100 2.12 -14.79 5.42
CA PHE A 100 1.47 -13.83 6.32
C PHE A 100 -0.01 -14.19 6.50
N LYS A 101 -0.39 -14.43 7.75
CA LYS A 101 -1.77 -14.70 8.16
C LYS A 101 -2.58 -13.41 8.26
N SER A 102 -2.01 -12.37 8.85
CA SER A 102 -2.63 -11.06 9.00
C SER A 102 -1.58 -9.97 9.03
N VAL A 103 -2.01 -8.75 8.74
CA VAL A 103 -1.16 -7.56 8.81
C VAL A 103 -1.94 -6.43 9.47
N ASN A 104 -1.30 -5.74 10.40
CA ASN A 104 -1.75 -4.46 10.92
C ASN A 104 -0.87 -3.35 10.37
N LEU A 105 -1.45 -2.19 10.12
CA LEU A 105 -0.73 -0.99 9.70
C LEU A 105 -0.89 0.09 10.77
N TYR A 106 0.22 0.67 11.21
CA TYR A 106 0.22 1.68 12.26
C TYR A 106 0.74 3.01 11.73
N GLY A 107 0.03 4.09 12.04
CA GLY A 107 0.43 5.48 11.84
C GLY A 107 0.51 6.23 13.16
N ILE A 108 0.78 7.53 13.11
CA ILE A 108 0.78 8.40 14.29
C ILE A 108 -0.54 9.20 14.29
N ASN A 109 -1.31 9.10 15.37
CA ASN A 109 -2.55 9.88 15.52
C ASN A 109 -2.30 11.31 16.03
N PHE A 110 -3.36 12.10 16.17
CA PHE A 110 -3.30 13.48 16.69
C PHE A 110 -2.73 13.57 18.12
N GLU A 111 -2.81 12.50 18.91
CA GLU A 111 -2.18 12.41 20.25
C GLU A 111 -0.69 12.04 20.19
N LYS A 112 -0.09 11.95 19.00
CA LYS A 112 1.29 11.53 18.77
C LYS A 112 1.59 10.09 19.22
N LYS A 113 0.56 9.23 19.25
CA LYS A 113 0.69 7.81 19.60
C LYS A 113 0.51 6.95 18.35
N TYR A 114 1.09 5.75 18.39
CA TYR A 114 0.83 4.74 17.38
C TYR A 114 -0.60 4.24 17.48
N SER A 115 -1.32 4.26 16.36
CA SER A 115 -2.65 3.70 16.22
C SER A 115 -2.80 3.01 14.88
N LYS A 116 -3.69 2.02 14.81
CA LYS A 116 -4.03 1.39 13.52
C LYS A 116 -4.57 2.44 12.56
N THR A 117 -4.19 2.31 11.29
CA THR A 117 -4.69 3.12 10.18
C THR A 117 -4.83 2.23 8.96
N ASN A 118 -5.74 2.56 8.05
CA ASN A 118 -5.81 1.93 6.73
C ASN A 118 -5.20 2.82 5.63
N PHE A 119 -4.84 4.06 5.94
CA PHE A 119 -4.24 5.01 5.01
C PHE A 119 -2.71 4.96 5.12
N ILE A 120 -2.03 4.60 4.03
CA ILE A 120 -0.57 4.52 3.98
C ILE A 120 0.08 5.72 3.29
N ILE A 121 -0.58 6.27 2.28
CA ILE A 121 -0.05 7.36 1.46
C ILE A 121 -1.09 8.45 1.33
N TYR A 122 -0.60 9.69 1.37
CA TYR A 122 -1.30 10.87 0.90
C TYR A 122 -0.48 11.51 -0.22
N TYR A 123 -1.13 11.88 -1.33
CA TYR A 123 -0.44 12.61 -2.40
C TYR A 123 -1.36 13.61 -3.09
N GLU A 124 -0.76 14.67 -3.65
CA GLU A 124 -1.46 15.70 -4.40
C GLU A 124 -0.91 15.79 -5.82
N LYS A 125 -1.77 16.19 -6.75
CA LYS A 125 -1.40 16.52 -8.13
C LYS A 125 -1.73 17.97 -8.42
N ASP A 126 -0.89 18.62 -9.22
CA ASP A 126 -1.24 19.90 -9.84
C ASP A 126 -2.22 19.72 -11.02
N ASN A 127 -2.63 20.85 -11.60
CA ASN A 127 -3.52 20.88 -12.77
C ASN A 127 -2.92 20.18 -14.01
N ASN A 128 -1.60 19.98 -14.06
CA ASN A 128 -0.91 19.23 -15.12
C ASN A 128 -0.78 17.73 -14.79
N LYS A 129 -1.51 17.26 -13.75
CA LYS A 129 -1.48 15.89 -13.24
C LYS A 129 -0.11 15.46 -12.68
N LYS A 130 0.79 16.39 -12.44
CA LYS A 130 2.10 16.11 -11.85
C LYS A 130 1.96 16.00 -10.34
N ILE A 131 2.55 14.96 -9.75
CA ILE A 131 2.61 14.82 -8.29
C ILE A 131 3.44 15.98 -7.71
N THR A 132 2.82 16.80 -6.87
CA THR A 132 3.45 17.96 -6.20
C THR A 132 3.73 17.71 -4.74
N HIS A 133 2.97 16.82 -4.12
CA HIS A 133 3.14 16.43 -2.73
C HIS A 133 2.96 14.92 -2.59
N PHE A 134 3.78 14.29 -1.77
CA PHE A 134 3.73 12.86 -1.50
C PHE A 134 4.24 12.61 -0.07
N GLU A 135 3.40 11.98 0.74
CA GLU A 135 3.67 11.68 2.14
C GLU A 135 3.26 10.24 2.47
N VAL A 136 4.03 9.59 3.34
CA VAL A 136 3.64 8.33 3.97
C VAL A 136 3.13 8.59 5.39
N THR A 137 1.85 8.33 5.59
CA THR A 137 1.15 8.52 6.86
C THR A 137 1.43 7.37 7.84
N ALA A 138 1.59 6.15 7.32
CA ALA A 138 1.94 5.00 8.13
C ALA A 138 3.43 4.96 8.49
N LYS A 139 3.75 4.27 9.59
CA LYS A 139 5.12 4.13 10.11
C LYS A 139 5.62 2.70 10.03
N TYR A 140 4.79 1.71 10.33
CA TYR A 140 5.22 0.31 10.24
C TYR A 140 4.05 -0.63 9.97
N PHE A 141 4.38 -1.79 9.42
CA PHE A 141 3.51 -2.94 9.36
C PHE A 141 3.86 -3.91 10.50
N GLU A 142 2.86 -4.49 11.13
CA GLU A 142 3.00 -5.64 12.03
C GLU A 142 2.39 -6.85 11.33
N PHE A 143 3.24 -7.75 10.84
CA PHE A 143 2.81 -9.00 10.23
C PHE A 143 2.73 -10.10 11.29
N LEU A 144 1.68 -10.92 11.22
CA LEU A 144 1.60 -12.20 11.90
C LEU A 144 1.70 -13.30 10.84
N THR A 145 2.71 -14.15 10.95
CA THR A 145 2.88 -15.30 10.07
C THR A 145 1.96 -16.46 10.49
N LYS A 146 1.78 -17.44 9.61
CA LYS A 146 0.92 -18.62 9.86
C LYS A 146 1.41 -19.48 11.03
N ASP A 147 2.71 -19.53 11.27
CA ASP A 147 3.35 -20.20 12.41
C ASP A 147 3.35 -19.36 13.70
N GLY A 148 2.78 -18.15 13.67
CA GLY A 148 2.57 -17.31 14.85
C GLY A 148 3.70 -16.32 15.14
N CYS A 149 4.69 -16.19 14.28
CA CYS A 149 5.76 -15.20 14.40
C CYS A 149 5.22 -13.79 14.13
N LYS A 150 5.55 -12.83 15.00
CA LYS A 150 5.22 -11.42 14.82
C LYS A 150 6.43 -10.67 14.29
N ILE A 151 6.20 -9.86 13.27
CA ILE A 151 7.27 -9.18 12.53
C ILE A 151 6.90 -7.72 12.37
N ASN A 152 7.74 -6.84 12.92
CA ASN A 152 7.60 -5.39 12.71
C ASN A 152 8.48 -4.93 11.55
N ALA A 153 7.84 -4.45 10.48
CA ALA A 153 8.48 -3.87 9.32
C ALA A 153 8.32 -2.35 9.33
N LEU A 154 9.35 -1.65 9.79
CA LEU A 154 9.39 -0.19 9.86
C LEU A 154 9.57 0.40 8.46
N ILE A 155 8.67 1.28 8.03
CA ILE A 155 8.78 2.01 6.77
C ILE A 155 9.85 3.09 6.95
N THR A 156 10.91 3.01 6.15
CA THR A 156 12.05 3.95 6.22
C THR A 156 12.03 4.97 5.09
N ASN A 157 11.56 4.57 3.91
CA ASN A 157 11.45 5.43 2.75
C ASN A 157 10.38 4.87 1.80
N SER A 158 9.84 5.70 0.91
CA SER A 158 8.94 5.22 -0.13
C SER A 158 9.03 6.06 -1.40
N THR A 159 8.55 5.47 -2.50
CA THR A 159 8.47 6.12 -3.80
C THR A 159 7.19 5.72 -4.51
N MET A 160 6.65 6.63 -5.31
CA MET A 160 5.54 6.37 -6.22
C MET A 160 6.00 6.68 -7.64
N ASN A 161 6.08 5.65 -8.48
CA ASN A 161 6.59 5.77 -9.84
C ASN A 161 5.48 5.45 -10.84
N LYS A 162 5.26 6.35 -11.79
CA LYS A 162 4.29 6.14 -12.88
C LYS A 162 4.77 5.00 -13.77
N ILE A 163 3.87 4.11 -14.14
CA ILE A 163 4.13 3.10 -15.17
C ILE A 163 3.80 3.74 -16.51
N GLU A 164 4.82 3.95 -17.35
CA GLU A 164 4.57 4.34 -18.74
C GLU A 164 3.87 3.17 -19.43
N GLN A 165 2.65 3.41 -19.92
CA GLN A 165 2.03 2.45 -20.83
C GLN A 165 2.75 2.60 -22.16
N ASP A 166 3.48 1.55 -22.57
CA ASP A 166 4.01 1.48 -23.93
C ASP A 166 2.86 1.78 -24.89
N LYS A 167 2.99 2.86 -25.66
CA LYS A 167 2.07 3.16 -26.75
C LYS A 167 2.19 2.04 -27.78
N GLN A 168 1.28 1.08 -27.72
CA GLN A 168 1.05 0.16 -28.84
C GLN A 168 0.42 0.89 -30.02
#